data_AF-A0A0W0RZK5-F1
#
_entry.id   AF-A0A0W0RZK5-F1
#
_cell.length_a   1.000
_cell.length_b   1.000
_cell.length_c   1.000
_cell.angle_alpha   90.00
_cell.angle_beta   90.00
_cell.angle_gamma   90.00
#
_symmetry.space_group_name_H-M   'P 1'
#
loop_
_entity.id
_entity.type
_entity.pdbx_description
1 polymer ?
#
loop_
_entity_poly.entity_id
_entity_poly.type
_entity_poly.pdbx_seq_one_letter_code
_entity_poly.pdbx_strand_id
1 'polypeptide(L)'
;MSSSLRKLYSRGELLRRYGARILMYWCVHSGSALRVSSHFLLWSEFPKRASRKLYSRGELLRRYGARILMYWRVHSASALHVPSHCSLWSELPRRSIRKNQGFILLVTLLIIGVISLLVLTSMQHVLLYYKATNKQEVLHQSFYQLEDVALRLLYQHTSLNSNCVVRSDAANQVIHHLLEDKGCSLKSGLTQYKYYIEDLGEFPCLVVRHKGRKSASHHQRVTVVPFEEGVPVSLLQIRFISAGRVIPCLLEEHAISLGVSSWRYLPSL
;
A
#
# COMPACT_ATOMS: atom_id res chain seq x y z
N MET A 1 8.64 -26.27 61.14
CA MET A 1 8.59 -25.86 59.71
C MET A 1 8.52 -24.34 59.62
N SER A 2 9.55 -23.71 59.06
CA SER A 2 9.88 -22.30 59.30
C SER A 2 9.15 -21.32 58.39
N SER A 3 8.85 -20.14 58.93
CA SER A 3 8.18 -18.99 58.31
C SER A 3 8.92 -18.37 57.10
N SER A 4 10.10 -18.88 56.75
CA SER A 4 10.92 -18.39 55.64
C SER A 4 10.44 -18.89 54.26
N LEU A 5 9.88 -20.09 54.18
CA LEU A 5 9.40 -20.68 52.91
C LEU A 5 8.09 -20.07 52.40
N ARG A 6 7.24 -19.54 53.28
CA ARG A 6 5.97 -18.89 52.89
C ARG A 6 6.19 -17.53 52.21
N LYS A 7 7.31 -16.84 52.47
CA LYS A 7 7.64 -15.54 51.84
C LYS A 7 8.22 -15.68 50.43
N LEU A 8 8.85 -16.81 50.10
CA LEU A 8 9.38 -17.06 48.75
C LEU A 8 8.27 -17.45 47.76
N TYR A 9 7.25 -18.18 48.21
CA TYR A 9 6.12 -18.57 47.35
C TYR A 9 5.25 -17.36 46.92
N SER A 10 5.00 -16.42 47.84
CA SER A 10 4.20 -15.21 47.55
C SER A 10 4.91 -14.21 46.62
N ARG A 11 6.26 -14.22 46.56
CA ARG A 11 7.03 -13.32 45.70
C ARG A 11 7.12 -13.80 44.23
N GLY A 12 7.01 -15.12 44.00
CA GLY A 12 6.98 -15.72 42.66
C GLY A 12 5.64 -15.54 41.93
N GLU A 13 4.53 -15.53 42.65
CA GLU A 13 3.20 -15.29 42.06
C GLU A 13 2.96 -13.84 41.63
N LEU A 14 3.60 -12.88 42.29
CA LEU A 14 3.52 -11.47 41.91
C LEU A 14 4.22 -11.22 40.56
N LEU A 15 5.42 -11.78 40.36
CA LEU A 15 6.17 -11.67 39.10
C LEU A 15 5.46 -12.38 37.92
N ARG A 16 4.75 -13.48 38.17
CA ARG A 16 3.91 -14.14 37.16
C ARG A 16 2.71 -13.30 36.74
N ARG A 17 2.03 -12.62 37.67
CA ARG A 17 0.86 -11.77 37.37
C ARG A 17 1.23 -10.45 36.69
N TYR A 18 2.36 -9.83 37.04
CA TYR A 18 2.84 -8.63 36.36
C TYR A 18 3.48 -8.95 35.00
N GLY A 19 4.22 -10.06 34.88
CA GLY A 19 4.75 -10.53 33.60
C GLY A 19 3.65 -10.86 32.58
N ALA A 20 2.57 -11.53 33.01
CA ALA A 20 1.43 -11.82 32.14
C ALA A 20 0.64 -10.57 31.71
N ARG A 21 0.55 -9.55 32.57
CA ARG A 21 -0.10 -8.26 32.22
C ARG A 21 0.75 -7.42 31.26
N ILE A 22 2.08 -7.45 31.40
CA ILE A 22 2.99 -6.77 30.47
C ILE A 22 3.03 -7.50 29.11
N LEU A 23 3.01 -8.84 29.10
CA LEU A 23 2.87 -9.64 27.87
C LEU A 23 1.50 -9.45 27.20
N MET A 24 0.41 -9.33 27.96
CA MET A 24 -0.90 -9.02 27.37
C MET A 24 -0.98 -7.59 26.82
N TYR A 25 -0.39 -6.60 27.50
CA TYR A 25 -0.29 -5.24 26.95
C TYR A 25 0.57 -5.21 25.67
N TRP A 26 1.66 -5.97 25.64
CA TRP A 26 2.51 -6.10 24.45
C TRP A 26 1.81 -6.87 23.31
N CYS A 27 1.01 -7.89 23.60
CA CYS A 27 0.27 -8.68 22.61
C CYS A 27 -0.92 -7.90 22.03
N VAL A 28 -1.59 -7.08 22.85
CA VAL A 28 -2.71 -6.22 22.42
C VAL A 28 -2.23 -4.98 21.65
N HIS A 29 -1.01 -4.48 21.88
CA HIS A 29 -0.45 -3.34 21.11
C HIS A 29 0.49 -3.74 19.97
N SER A 30 1.08 -4.93 19.99
CA SER A 30 1.88 -5.45 18.87
C SER A 30 1.05 -6.30 17.89
N GLY A 31 -0.20 -6.61 18.24
CA GLY A 31 -1.12 -7.43 17.44
C GLY A 31 -1.68 -6.80 16.17
N SER A 32 -1.34 -5.54 15.85
CA SER A 32 -1.80 -4.88 14.62
C SER A 32 -0.79 -4.93 13.46
N ALA A 33 0.33 -5.66 13.60
CA ALA A 33 1.39 -5.66 12.57
C ALA A 33 1.79 -7.05 12.03
N LEU A 34 1.09 -8.13 12.38
CA LEU A 34 1.38 -9.48 11.88
C LEU A 34 0.11 -10.19 11.37
N ARG A 35 -0.45 -9.65 10.29
CA ARG A 35 -1.23 -10.38 9.27
C ARG A 35 -1.22 -9.58 7.97
N VAL A 36 -0.08 -9.58 7.29
CA VAL A 36 -0.03 -9.25 5.85
C VAL A 36 0.75 -10.36 5.14
N SER A 37 0.07 -11.49 5.03
CA SER A 37 0.20 -12.52 4.00
C SER A 37 -1.03 -13.38 4.27
N SER A 38 -2.02 -13.53 3.41
CA SER A 38 -2.06 -13.66 1.95
C SER A 38 -3.54 -13.56 1.56
N HIS A 39 -3.84 -13.20 0.30
CA HIS A 39 -5.17 -12.95 -0.28
C HIS A 39 -5.80 -11.58 0.00
N PHE A 40 -5.62 -10.66 -0.94
CA PHE A 40 -6.59 -9.60 -1.21
C PHE A 40 -6.90 -9.58 -2.71
N LEU A 41 -7.77 -10.51 -3.11
CA LEU A 41 -8.66 -10.33 -4.25
C LEU A 41 -9.96 -9.74 -3.69
N LEU A 42 -10.26 -8.47 -3.98
CA LEU A 42 -11.56 -8.02 -4.48
C LEU A 42 -11.57 -6.49 -4.62
N TRP A 43 -12.03 -6.05 -5.79
CA TRP A 43 -12.91 -4.91 -6.05
C TRP A 43 -13.20 -3.92 -4.90
N SER A 44 -13.00 -2.65 -5.20
CA SER A 44 -14.02 -1.64 -4.87
C SER A 44 -14.09 -0.59 -5.96
N GLU A 45 -15.27 -0.49 -6.59
CA GLU A 45 -15.76 0.74 -7.19
C GLU A 45 -15.70 1.85 -6.13
N PHE A 46 -15.11 2.99 -6.46
CA PHE A 46 -15.43 4.25 -5.81
C PHE A 46 -15.73 5.32 -6.88
N PRO A 47 -16.74 6.17 -6.64
CA PRO A 47 -17.32 7.01 -7.66
C PRO A 47 -16.42 8.20 -7.99
N LYS A 48 -16.41 8.54 -9.27
CA LYS A 48 -15.89 9.80 -9.82
C LYS A 48 -16.60 10.98 -9.14
N ARG A 49 -15.95 11.60 -8.15
CA ARG A 49 -16.22 13.00 -7.79
C ARG A 49 -14.91 13.74 -7.60
N ALA A 50 -14.55 14.46 -8.65
CA ALA A 50 -13.60 15.55 -8.59
C ALA A 50 -14.01 16.53 -7.48
N SER A 51 -13.10 16.75 -6.55
CA SER A 51 -13.02 17.99 -5.79
C SER A 51 -11.58 18.17 -5.35
N ARG A 52 -10.91 19.10 -6.04
CA ARG A 52 -9.59 19.62 -5.70
C ARG A 52 -9.60 20.04 -4.23
N LYS A 53 -8.83 19.35 -3.41
CA LYS A 53 -8.15 19.95 -2.27
C LYS A 53 -6.70 19.49 -2.34
N LEU A 54 -5.86 20.33 -2.96
CA LEU A 54 -4.43 20.33 -2.69
C LEU A 54 -4.29 20.53 -1.18
N TYR A 55 -4.08 19.44 -0.44
CA TYR A 55 -3.66 19.54 0.94
C TYR A 55 -2.20 20.00 0.91
N SER A 56 -1.98 21.26 1.27
CA SER A 56 -0.64 21.80 1.44
C SER A 56 0.12 20.91 2.42
N ARG A 57 1.33 20.49 2.02
CA ARG A 57 2.26 19.63 2.78
C ARG A 57 2.46 20.12 4.23
N GLY A 58 2.27 21.41 4.50
CA GLY A 58 2.34 22.00 5.84
C GLY A 58 1.13 21.75 6.76
N GLU A 59 -0.05 21.47 6.21
CA GLU A 59 -1.29 21.32 6.99
C GLU A 59 -1.45 19.89 7.53
N LEU A 60 -0.97 18.89 6.78
CA LEU A 60 -0.90 17.50 7.25
C LEU A 60 0.12 17.37 8.39
N LEU A 61 1.31 17.97 8.24
CA LEU A 61 2.33 18.02 9.29
C LEU A 61 1.85 18.77 10.54
N ARG A 62 1.06 19.85 10.39
CA ARG A 62 0.40 20.51 11.53
C ARG A 62 -0.63 19.61 12.22
N ARG A 63 -1.41 18.83 11.49
CA ARG A 63 -2.41 17.92 12.08
C ARG A 63 -1.78 16.70 12.78
N TYR A 64 -0.74 16.11 12.20
CA TYR A 64 0.00 15.03 12.85
C TYR A 64 0.85 15.55 14.03
N GLY A 65 1.49 16.70 13.88
CA GLY A 65 2.20 17.38 14.97
C GLY A 65 1.26 17.74 16.13
N ALA A 66 0.06 18.28 15.84
CA ALA A 66 -0.94 18.59 16.85
C ALA A 66 -1.51 17.34 17.54
N ARG A 67 -1.65 16.21 16.83
CA ARG A 67 -2.06 14.94 17.44
C ARG A 67 -0.98 14.34 18.33
N ILE A 68 0.29 14.44 17.94
CA ILE A 68 1.43 14.00 18.77
C ILE A 68 1.57 14.91 20.00
N LEU A 69 1.41 16.23 19.85
CA LEU A 69 1.40 17.19 20.96
C LEU A 69 0.19 16.99 21.89
N MET A 70 -1.00 16.67 21.36
CA MET A 70 -2.14 16.29 22.20
C MET A 70 -1.89 14.99 22.94
N TYR A 71 -1.34 13.97 22.28
CA TYR A 71 -1.02 12.70 22.94
C TYR A 71 0.00 12.90 24.06
N TRP A 72 1.04 13.71 23.81
CA TRP A 72 2.04 14.05 24.82
C TRP A 72 1.42 14.91 25.93
N ARG A 73 0.58 15.92 25.63
CA ARG A 73 -0.05 16.77 26.64
C ARG A 73 -1.06 16.01 27.49
N VAL A 74 -1.84 15.10 26.91
CA VAL A 74 -2.80 14.24 27.62
C VAL A 74 -2.05 13.25 28.51
N HIS A 75 -0.97 12.61 28.03
CA HIS A 75 -0.17 11.71 28.87
C HIS A 75 0.67 12.42 29.94
N SER A 76 1.11 13.66 29.69
CA SER A 76 1.84 14.48 30.68
C SER A 76 0.91 15.04 31.74
N ALA A 77 -0.33 15.39 31.37
CA ALA A 77 -1.35 15.88 32.31
C ALA A 77 -1.84 14.75 33.24
N SER A 78 -1.91 13.51 32.75
CA SER A 78 -2.20 12.34 33.58
C SER A 78 -1.06 11.96 34.55
N ALA A 79 0.14 12.51 34.37
CA ALA A 79 1.27 12.29 35.28
C ALA A 79 1.38 13.34 36.40
N LEU A 80 0.55 14.39 36.40
CA LEU A 80 0.60 15.50 37.36
C LEU A 80 -0.61 15.58 38.32
N HIS A 81 -1.60 14.68 38.20
CA HIS A 81 -2.62 14.54 39.23
C HIS A 81 -2.12 13.60 40.33
N VAL A 82 -1.35 14.16 41.26
CA VAL A 82 -1.09 13.53 42.57
C VAL A 82 -2.44 13.44 43.29
N PRO A 83 -2.95 12.25 43.63
CA PRO A 83 -4.08 12.15 44.53
C PRO A 83 -3.57 12.54 45.91
N SER A 84 -3.93 13.74 46.36
CA SER A 84 -3.79 14.17 47.75
C SER A 84 -4.81 13.39 48.59
N HIS A 85 -4.51 12.13 48.86
CA HIS A 85 -4.99 11.27 49.96
C HIS A 85 -4.82 9.81 49.54
N CYS A 86 -3.59 9.31 49.69
CA CYS A 86 -3.33 7.87 49.72
C CYS A 86 -2.47 7.59 50.95
N SER A 87 -3.12 7.52 52.12
CA SER A 87 -2.53 7.11 53.40
C SER A 87 -2.30 5.60 53.49
N LEU A 88 -1.91 4.98 52.37
CA LEU A 88 -1.69 3.54 52.23
C LEU A 88 -0.29 3.24 51.66
N TRP A 89 0.70 4.04 52.06
CA TRP A 89 2.13 3.83 51.76
C TRP A 89 3.02 3.98 53.02
N SER A 90 2.43 3.97 54.22
CA SER A 90 3.18 4.11 55.49
C SER A 90 3.93 2.85 55.93
N GLU A 91 3.74 1.71 55.27
CA GLU A 91 4.41 0.45 55.63
C GLU A 91 5.18 -0.17 54.46
N LEU A 92 6.17 0.56 53.95
CA LEU A 92 7.33 -0.10 53.35
C LEU A 92 8.46 -0.15 54.39
N PRO A 93 8.99 -1.35 54.72
CA PRO A 93 10.07 -1.46 55.67
C PRO A 93 11.29 -0.72 55.09
N ARG A 94 11.68 0.33 55.81
CA ARG A 94 12.89 1.14 55.59
C ARG A 94 14.14 0.30 55.93
N ARG A 95 14.33 -0.86 55.27
CA ARG A 95 15.44 -1.80 55.48
C ARG A 95 16.51 -1.62 54.39
N SER A 96 17.62 -1.00 54.82
CA SER A 96 18.96 -0.95 54.23
C SER A 96 19.08 -0.61 52.74
N ILE A 97 19.03 0.69 52.42
CA ILE A 97 19.38 1.24 51.09
C ILE A 97 20.90 1.17 50.80
N ARG A 98 21.77 0.89 51.78
CA ARG A 98 23.24 0.98 51.62
C ARG A 98 23.92 -0.14 50.81
N LYS A 99 23.29 -1.29 50.54
CA LYS A 99 23.93 -2.41 49.82
C LYS A 99 23.50 -2.61 48.36
N ASN A 100 22.45 -1.93 47.89
CA ASN A 100 21.88 -2.16 46.54
C ASN A 100 21.87 -0.91 45.63
N GLN A 101 22.59 0.17 45.98
CA GLN A 101 22.57 1.42 45.20
C GLN A 101 23.08 1.25 43.76
N GLY A 102 24.05 0.35 43.53
CA GLY A 102 24.55 0.05 42.19
C GLY A 102 23.53 -0.70 41.30
N PHE A 103 22.66 -1.51 41.89
CA PHE A 103 21.66 -2.29 41.14
C PHE A 103 20.55 -1.39 40.56
N ILE A 104 20.14 -0.35 41.30
CA ILE A 104 19.11 0.59 40.83
C ILE A 104 19.62 1.37 39.61
N LEU A 105 20.87 1.86 39.66
CA LEU A 105 21.49 2.57 38.54
C LEU A 105 21.62 1.69 37.28
N LEU A 106 21.99 0.43 37.45
CA LEU A 106 22.14 -0.51 36.34
C LEU A 106 20.79 -0.80 35.66
N VAL A 107 19.74 -1.01 36.45
CA VAL A 107 18.38 -1.23 35.91
C VAL A 107 17.85 0.01 35.19
N THR A 108 18.08 1.21 35.72
CA THR A 108 17.64 2.44 35.03
C THR A 108 18.42 2.65 33.73
N LEU A 109 19.73 2.39 33.70
CA LEU A 109 20.53 2.44 32.47
C LEU A 109 20.06 1.42 31.42
N LEU A 110 19.71 0.20 31.84
CA LEU A 110 19.13 -0.81 30.94
C LEU A 110 17.78 -0.34 30.38
N ILE A 111 16.89 0.21 31.20
CA ILE A 111 15.59 0.72 30.74
C ILE A 111 15.78 1.88 29.77
N ILE A 112 16.66 2.84 30.07
CA ILE A 112 16.97 3.97 29.18
C ILE A 112 17.57 3.45 27.87
N GLY A 113 18.46 2.46 27.92
CA GLY A 113 19.04 1.82 26.74
C GLY A 113 17.97 1.18 25.85
N VAL A 114 17.04 0.42 26.45
CA VAL A 114 15.91 -0.19 25.72
C VAL A 114 14.99 0.87 25.10
N ILE A 115 14.64 1.92 25.85
CA ILE A 115 13.81 3.02 25.34
C ILE A 115 14.54 3.73 24.19
N SER A 116 15.83 4.02 24.34
CA SER A 116 16.63 4.69 23.32
C SER A 116 16.72 3.85 22.04
N LEU A 117 16.92 2.54 22.18
CA LEU A 117 16.93 1.61 21.06
C LEU A 117 15.55 1.56 20.38
N LEU A 118 14.47 1.52 21.15
CA LEU A 118 13.10 1.51 20.63
C LEU A 118 12.76 2.81 19.88
N VAL A 119 13.24 3.95 20.37
CA VAL A 119 13.07 5.24 19.69
C VAL A 119 13.87 5.26 18.39
N LEU A 120 15.11 4.77 18.40
CA LEU A 120 15.94 4.71 17.20
C LEU A 120 15.33 3.82 16.12
N THR A 121 14.85 2.62 16.48
CA THR A 121 14.18 1.71 15.55
C THR A 121 12.88 2.32 15.03
N SER A 122 12.09 2.98 15.88
CA SER A 122 10.87 3.69 15.46
C SER A 122 11.17 4.77 14.43
N MET A 123 12.22 5.57 14.63
CA MET A 123 12.64 6.60 13.66
C MET A 123 13.08 5.98 12.33
N GLN A 124 13.83 4.87 12.36
CA GLN A 124 14.23 4.14 11.15
C GLN A 124 13.01 3.60 10.40
N HIS A 125 12.03 3.05 11.11
CA HIS A 125 10.78 2.58 10.51
C HIS A 125 10.01 3.71 9.83
N VAL A 126 9.87 4.88 10.48
CA VAL A 126 9.20 6.04 9.89
C VAL A 126 9.92 6.49 8.60
N LEU A 127 11.26 6.52 8.60
CA LEU A 127 12.03 6.90 7.42
C LEU A 127 11.82 5.92 6.26
N LEU A 128 11.85 4.62 6.53
CA LEU A 128 11.63 3.58 5.52
C LEU A 128 10.20 3.63 4.97
N TYR A 129 9.22 3.80 5.85
CA TYR A 129 7.82 3.95 5.46
C TYR A 129 7.62 5.17 4.55
N TYR A 130 8.23 6.30 4.92
CA TYR A 130 8.20 7.52 4.11
C TYR A 130 8.79 7.30 2.70
N LYS A 131 9.95 6.65 2.61
CA LYS A 131 10.58 6.32 1.32
C LYS A 131 9.71 5.40 0.48
N ALA A 132 9.12 4.37 1.08
CA ALA A 132 8.24 3.43 0.38
C ALA A 132 6.99 4.13 -0.16
N THR A 133 6.33 4.97 0.65
CA THR A 133 5.14 5.72 0.23
C THR A 133 5.44 6.70 -0.89
N ASN A 134 6.55 7.43 -0.81
CA ASN A 134 6.94 8.33 -1.89
C ASN A 134 7.22 7.57 -3.19
N LYS A 135 7.90 6.43 -3.11
CA LYS A 135 8.14 5.59 -4.30
C LYS A 135 6.82 5.10 -4.89
N GLN A 136 5.89 4.66 -4.04
CA GLN A 136 4.57 4.22 -4.49
C GLN A 136 3.79 5.34 -5.18
N GLU A 137 3.83 6.55 -4.64
CA GLU A 137 3.15 7.72 -5.23
C GLU A 137 3.68 8.03 -6.63
N VAL A 138 5.01 8.03 -6.81
CA VAL A 138 5.64 8.26 -8.12
C VAL A 138 5.23 7.17 -9.13
N LEU A 139 5.24 5.90 -8.71
CA LEU A 139 4.82 4.79 -9.56
C LEU A 139 3.34 4.89 -9.96
N HIS A 140 2.49 5.31 -9.03
CA HIS A 140 1.06 5.47 -9.26
C HIS A 140 0.76 6.61 -10.24
N GLN A 141 1.47 7.73 -10.13
CA GLN A 141 1.37 8.84 -11.06
C GLN A 141 1.80 8.44 -12.47
N SER A 142 2.94 7.75 -12.60
CA SER A 142 3.41 7.23 -13.89
C SER A 142 2.42 6.26 -14.53
N PHE A 143 1.86 5.32 -13.74
CA PHE A 143 0.81 4.41 -14.21
C PHE A 143 -0.40 5.16 -14.78
N TYR A 144 -0.93 6.15 -14.05
CA TYR A 144 -2.13 6.87 -14.49
C TYR A 144 -1.90 7.73 -15.73
N GLN A 145 -0.71 8.30 -15.88
CA GLN A 145 -0.36 9.03 -17.10
C GLN A 145 -0.36 8.08 -18.32
N LEU A 146 0.20 6.89 -18.16
CA LEU A 146 0.18 5.88 -19.22
C LEU A 146 -1.23 5.34 -19.48
N GLU A 147 -2.04 5.16 -18.44
CA GLU A 147 -3.43 4.70 -18.57
C GLU A 147 -4.26 5.73 -19.36
N ASP A 148 -4.14 7.02 -19.05
CA ASP A 148 -4.82 8.09 -19.77
C ASP A 148 -4.44 8.08 -21.26
N VAL A 149 -3.14 7.97 -21.56
CA VAL A 149 -2.65 7.87 -22.95
C VAL A 149 -3.18 6.62 -23.64
N ALA A 150 -3.15 5.45 -22.98
CA ALA A 150 -3.64 4.19 -23.54
C ALA A 150 -5.15 4.23 -23.82
N LEU A 151 -5.95 4.77 -22.90
CA LEU A 151 -7.39 4.95 -23.09
C LEU A 151 -7.69 5.95 -24.20
N ARG A 152 -6.93 7.03 -24.30
CA ARG A 152 -7.06 8.00 -25.41
C ARG A 152 -6.79 7.34 -26.76
N LEU A 153 -5.77 6.49 -26.86
CA LEU A 153 -5.46 5.72 -28.07
C LEU A 153 -6.60 4.76 -28.44
N LEU A 154 -7.23 4.11 -27.45
CA LEU A 154 -8.39 3.24 -27.68
C LEU A 154 -9.61 4.00 -28.21
N TYR A 155 -9.92 5.17 -27.64
CA TYR A 155 -11.08 5.96 -28.09
C TYR A 155 -10.88 6.67 -29.43
N GLN A 156 -9.63 7.00 -29.79
CA GLN A 156 -9.29 7.66 -31.05
C GLN A 156 -8.96 6.68 -32.19
N HIS A 157 -9.22 5.38 -32.00
CA HIS A 157 -8.78 4.31 -32.90
C HIS A 157 -9.20 4.51 -34.38
N THR A 158 -10.31 5.19 -34.65
CA THR A 158 -10.78 5.47 -36.03
C THR A 158 -9.91 6.47 -36.81
N SER A 159 -9.08 7.28 -36.13
CA SER A 159 -8.15 8.22 -36.79
C SER A 159 -6.69 7.79 -36.69
N LEU A 160 -6.40 6.61 -36.14
CA LEU A 160 -5.04 6.11 -36.00
C LEU A 160 -4.59 5.39 -37.27
N ASN A 161 -3.30 5.52 -37.58
CA ASN A 161 -2.69 4.86 -38.72
C ASN A 161 -2.85 3.34 -38.59
N SER A 162 -3.39 2.69 -39.63
CA SER A 162 -3.59 1.24 -39.68
C SER A 162 -2.29 0.46 -39.45
N ASN A 163 -1.14 1.06 -39.75
CA ASN A 163 0.18 0.47 -39.52
C ASN A 163 0.53 0.30 -38.03
N CYS A 164 -0.19 0.97 -37.12
CA CYS A 164 0.00 0.83 -35.67
C CYS A 164 -0.81 -0.34 -35.08
N VAL A 165 -1.68 -0.95 -35.88
CA VAL A 165 -2.54 -2.05 -35.47
C VAL A 165 -1.92 -3.36 -35.93
N VAL A 166 -1.49 -4.17 -34.98
CA VAL A 166 -0.83 -5.45 -35.24
C VAL A 166 -1.79 -6.57 -34.84
N ARG A 167 -1.80 -7.66 -35.61
CA ARG A 167 -2.43 -8.91 -35.17
C ARG A 167 -1.33 -9.82 -34.64
N SER A 168 -1.17 -9.84 -33.32
CA SER A 168 -0.23 -10.72 -32.65
C SER A 168 -0.84 -11.26 -31.36
N ASP A 169 -0.78 -12.57 -31.20
CA ASP A 169 -1.17 -13.23 -29.95
C ASP A 169 -0.04 -13.19 -28.92
N ALA A 170 1.20 -12.89 -29.35
CA ALA A 170 2.39 -12.92 -28.53
C ALA A 170 2.66 -11.57 -27.85
N ALA A 171 2.06 -11.38 -26.67
CA ALA A 171 2.13 -10.14 -25.87
C ALA A 171 3.56 -9.61 -25.66
N ASN A 172 4.53 -10.51 -25.46
CA ASN A 172 5.92 -10.12 -25.20
C ASN A 172 6.66 -9.68 -26.47
N GLN A 173 6.29 -10.16 -27.66
CA GLN A 173 6.96 -9.76 -28.91
C GLN A 173 6.71 -8.27 -29.20
N VAL A 174 5.50 -7.79 -28.96
CA VAL A 174 5.15 -6.38 -29.13
C VAL A 174 5.93 -5.48 -28.16
N ILE A 175 6.18 -5.98 -26.94
CA ILE A 175 7.06 -5.30 -25.99
C ILE A 175 8.47 -5.18 -26.57
N HIS A 176 9.07 -6.28 -27.04
CA HIS A 176 10.41 -6.25 -27.63
C HIS A 176 10.50 -5.30 -28.83
N HIS A 177 9.50 -5.28 -29.72
CA HIS A 177 9.48 -4.33 -30.83
C HIS A 177 9.47 -2.88 -30.37
N LEU A 178 8.70 -2.54 -29.32
CA LEU A 178 8.69 -1.17 -28.77
C LEU A 178 10.02 -0.79 -28.13
N LEU A 179 10.70 -1.73 -27.48
CA LEU A 179 12.03 -1.51 -26.89
C LEU A 179 13.11 -1.30 -27.96
N GLU A 180 12.96 -1.92 -29.13
CA GLU A 180 13.83 -1.72 -30.30
C GLU A 180 13.46 -0.47 -31.12
N ASP A 181 12.78 0.49 -30.50
CA ASP A 181 12.38 1.76 -31.14
C ASP A 181 11.40 1.60 -32.33
N LYS A 182 10.74 0.44 -32.47
CA LYS A 182 9.70 0.21 -33.49
C LYS A 182 8.33 0.66 -32.96
N GLY A 183 7.39 0.87 -33.86
CA GLY A 183 6.01 1.22 -33.54
C GLY A 183 5.68 2.69 -33.77
N CYS A 184 4.47 3.06 -33.38
CA CYS A 184 3.95 4.38 -33.67
C CYS A 184 4.30 5.36 -32.55
N SER A 185 4.66 6.58 -32.93
CA SER A 185 5.01 7.63 -31.97
C SER A 185 3.84 8.57 -31.75
N LEU A 186 3.57 8.89 -30.49
CA LEU A 186 2.62 9.91 -30.05
C LEU A 186 3.38 10.90 -29.17
N LYS A 187 3.29 12.20 -29.48
CA LYS A 187 3.83 13.24 -28.60
C LYS A 187 2.70 13.79 -27.74
N SER A 188 2.88 13.76 -26.42
CA SER A 188 1.97 14.39 -25.47
C SER A 188 2.77 15.28 -24.52
N GLY A 189 2.71 16.59 -24.74
CA GLY A 189 3.55 17.56 -24.03
C GLY A 189 5.03 17.41 -24.41
N LEU A 190 5.89 17.20 -23.40
CA LEU A 190 7.33 17.03 -23.57
C LEU A 190 7.74 15.56 -23.75
N THR A 191 6.85 14.62 -23.43
CA THR A 191 7.14 13.19 -23.45
C THR A 191 6.74 12.58 -24.80
N GLN A 192 7.64 11.80 -25.37
CA GLN A 192 7.37 10.99 -26.55
C GLN A 192 6.94 9.60 -26.10
N TYR A 193 5.82 9.11 -26.60
CA TYR A 193 5.32 7.78 -26.33
C TYR A 193 5.44 6.95 -27.60
N LYS A 194 5.84 5.68 -27.45
CA LYS A 194 5.69 4.67 -28.49
C LYS A 194 4.59 3.69 -28.12
N TYR A 195 3.82 3.28 -29.10
CA TYR A 195 2.69 2.41 -28.87
C TYR A 195 2.43 1.43 -30.01
N TYR A 196 1.77 0.33 -29.64
CA TYR A 196 1.12 -0.60 -30.54
C TYR A 196 -0.28 -0.93 -30.04
N ILE A 197 -1.19 -1.16 -30.98
CA ILE A 197 -2.53 -1.66 -30.71
C ILE A 197 -2.61 -3.06 -31.30
N GLU A 198 -2.90 -4.04 -30.47
CA GLU A 198 -3.07 -5.42 -30.86
C GLU A 198 -4.57 -5.73 -30.96
N ASP A 199 -5.04 -6.07 -32.15
CA ASP A 199 -6.40 -6.58 -32.36
C ASP A 199 -6.38 -8.10 -32.10
N LEU A 200 -6.95 -8.50 -30.96
CA LEU A 200 -7.04 -9.92 -30.55
C LEU A 200 -8.30 -10.60 -31.12
N GLY A 201 -9.16 -9.85 -31.82
CA GLY A 201 -10.36 -10.38 -32.46
C GLY A 201 -11.57 -10.52 -31.54
N GLU A 202 -12.57 -11.24 -32.05
CA GLU A 202 -13.87 -11.42 -31.41
C GLU A 202 -13.98 -12.81 -30.78
N PHE A 203 -14.57 -12.87 -29.58
CA PHE A 203 -14.75 -14.10 -28.81
C PHE A 203 -16.25 -14.35 -28.60
N PRO A 204 -16.89 -15.21 -29.42
CA PRO A 204 -18.35 -15.39 -29.41
C PRO A 204 -18.91 -15.88 -28.07
N CYS A 205 -18.16 -16.76 -27.38
CA CYS A 205 -18.58 -17.36 -26.12
C CYS A 205 -18.35 -16.47 -24.90
N LEU A 206 -17.61 -15.38 -25.09
CA LEU A 206 -17.44 -14.33 -24.10
C LEU A 206 -18.38 -13.19 -24.47
N VAL A 207 -19.51 -13.14 -23.78
CA VAL A 207 -20.65 -12.33 -24.16
C VAL A 207 -20.69 -11.04 -23.36
N VAL A 208 -20.93 -9.92 -24.04
CA VAL A 208 -21.16 -8.62 -23.40
C VAL A 208 -22.63 -8.20 -23.60
N ARG A 209 -23.22 -7.63 -22.54
CA ARG A 209 -24.56 -7.05 -22.59
C ARG A 209 -24.46 -5.53 -22.64
N HIS A 210 -24.89 -4.92 -23.74
CA HIS A 210 -24.90 -3.47 -23.90
C HIS A 210 -26.26 -3.00 -24.40
N LYS A 211 -26.90 -2.09 -23.65
CA LYS A 211 -28.24 -1.57 -23.99
C LYS A 211 -29.28 -2.67 -24.23
N GLY A 212 -29.25 -3.73 -23.42
CA GLY A 212 -30.16 -4.88 -23.54
C GLY A 212 -29.87 -5.82 -24.71
N ARG A 213 -28.87 -5.54 -25.56
CA ARG A 213 -28.45 -6.42 -26.63
C ARG A 213 -27.26 -7.27 -26.20
N LYS A 214 -27.29 -8.52 -26.64
CA LYS A 214 -26.24 -9.51 -26.45
C LYS A 214 -25.33 -9.51 -27.67
N SER A 215 -24.03 -9.35 -27.47
CA SER A 215 -23.03 -9.40 -28.55
C SER A 215 -21.79 -10.17 -28.10
N ALA A 216 -21.00 -10.65 -29.06
CA ALA A 216 -19.68 -11.16 -28.77
C ALA A 216 -18.81 -10.03 -28.21
N SER A 217 -17.81 -10.39 -27.41
CA SER A 217 -16.78 -9.46 -26.98
C SER A 217 -15.73 -9.30 -28.07
N HIS A 218 -15.24 -8.08 -28.26
CA HIS A 218 -14.08 -7.78 -29.09
C HIS A 218 -12.96 -7.34 -28.17
N HIS A 219 -11.80 -8.00 -28.29
CA HIS A 219 -10.67 -7.77 -27.40
C HIS A 219 -9.56 -7.04 -28.13
N GLN A 220 -9.08 -5.98 -27.51
CA GLN A 220 -7.93 -5.22 -27.98
C GLN A 220 -6.91 -5.14 -26.86
N ARG A 221 -5.63 -5.05 -27.21
CA ARG A 221 -4.56 -4.85 -26.25
C ARG A 221 -3.71 -3.68 -26.69
N VAL A 222 -3.49 -2.71 -25.82
CA VAL A 222 -2.68 -1.53 -26.12
C VAL A 222 -1.44 -1.59 -25.26
N THR A 223 -0.29 -1.46 -25.90
CA THR A 223 1.00 -1.38 -25.22
C THR A 223 1.57 0.02 -25.47
N VAL A 224 1.91 0.74 -24.40
CA VAL A 224 2.44 2.11 -24.42
C VAL A 224 3.73 2.17 -23.61
N VAL A 225 4.73 2.83 -24.15
CA VAL A 225 6.05 3.05 -23.56
C VAL A 225 6.40 4.53 -23.66
N PRO A 226 6.65 5.25 -22.55
CA PRO A 226 7.22 6.59 -22.60
C PRO A 226 8.74 6.50 -22.84
N PHE A 227 9.21 7.39 -23.70
CA PHE A 227 10.62 7.61 -24.00
C PHE A 227 11.05 8.96 -23.43
N GLU A 228 12.06 8.93 -22.58
CA GLU A 228 12.73 10.12 -22.04
C GLU A 228 14.18 10.09 -22.55
N GLU A 229 14.62 11.16 -23.22
CA GLU A 229 15.98 11.25 -23.80
C GLU A 229 16.34 10.07 -24.74
N GLY A 230 15.34 9.45 -25.38
CA GLY A 230 15.52 8.32 -26.28
C GLY A 230 15.59 6.94 -25.60
N VAL A 231 15.41 6.88 -24.28
CA VAL A 231 15.42 5.63 -23.50
C VAL A 231 14.01 5.30 -23.01
N PRO A 232 13.55 4.04 -23.13
CA PRO A 232 12.25 3.64 -22.60
C PRO A 232 12.30 3.56 -21.07
N VAL A 233 11.40 4.27 -20.38
CA VAL A 233 11.44 4.40 -18.91
C VAL A 233 10.56 3.36 -18.21
N SER A 234 9.38 3.12 -18.75
CA SER A 234 8.38 2.21 -18.18
C SER A 234 7.49 1.65 -19.27
N LEU A 235 6.62 0.70 -18.93
CA LEU A 235 5.70 0.12 -19.91
C LEU A 235 4.36 -0.16 -19.28
N LEU A 236 3.29 0.17 -20.01
CA LEU A 236 1.94 -0.21 -19.67
C LEU A 236 1.31 -0.99 -20.81
N GLN A 237 0.75 -2.15 -20.48
CA GLN A 237 -0.05 -2.95 -21.38
C GLN A 237 -1.46 -3.11 -20.80
N ILE A 238 -2.49 -2.71 -21.54
CA ILE A 238 -3.89 -2.79 -21.12
C ILE A 238 -4.66 -3.65 -22.11
N ARG A 239 -5.44 -4.62 -21.61
CA ARG A 239 -6.45 -5.33 -22.39
C ARG A 239 -7.80 -4.68 -22.21
N PHE A 240 -8.41 -4.27 -23.30
CA PHE A 240 -9.72 -3.63 -23.36
C PHE A 240 -10.73 -4.53 -24.06
N ILE A 241 -11.95 -4.55 -23.55
CA ILE A 241 -13.09 -5.29 -24.08
C ILE A 241 -14.14 -4.30 -24.57
N SER A 242 -14.46 -4.36 -25.85
CA SER A 242 -15.56 -3.64 -26.47
C SER A 242 -16.66 -4.59 -26.92
N ALA A 243 -17.82 -4.03 -27.28
CA ALA A 243 -18.86 -4.77 -27.94
C ALA A 243 -18.42 -5.10 -29.38
N GLY A 244 -18.38 -6.39 -29.71
CA GLY A 244 -18.14 -6.89 -31.05
C GLY A 244 -19.44 -7.16 -31.80
N ARG A 245 -19.34 -7.94 -32.87
CA ARG A 245 -20.48 -8.39 -33.66
C ARG A 245 -21.37 -9.36 -32.89
N VAL A 246 -22.62 -9.48 -33.34
CA VAL A 246 -23.55 -10.48 -32.82
C VAL A 246 -23.25 -11.80 -33.51
N ILE A 247 -22.54 -12.68 -32.81
CA ILE A 247 -22.12 -14.00 -33.32
C ILE A 247 -22.66 -15.06 -32.34
N PRO A 248 -23.28 -16.15 -32.83
CA PRO A 248 -23.71 -17.24 -31.96
C PRO A 248 -22.50 -18.00 -31.39
N CYS A 249 -22.53 -18.31 -30.10
CA CYS A 249 -21.59 -19.24 -29.48
C CYS A 249 -22.14 -20.67 -29.59
N LEU A 250 -21.27 -21.65 -29.87
CA LEU A 250 -21.60 -23.07 -29.95
C LEU A 250 -21.43 -23.81 -28.61
N LEU A 251 -20.91 -23.12 -27.59
CA LEU A 251 -20.52 -23.64 -26.28
C LEU A 251 -21.23 -22.86 -25.15
N GLU A 252 -20.84 -23.14 -23.91
CA GLU A 252 -21.33 -22.41 -22.75
C GLU A 252 -20.87 -20.95 -22.77
N GLU A 253 -21.84 -20.05 -22.64
CA GLU A 253 -21.63 -18.62 -22.71
C GLU A 253 -21.30 -18.03 -21.35
N HIS A 254 -20.28 -17.17 -21.33
CA HIS A 254 -19.85 -16.48 -20.12
C HIS A 254 -20.04 -14.97 -20.30
N ALA A 255 -20.81 -14.35 -19.41
CA ALA A 255 -21.04 -12.92 -19.43
C ALA A 255 -19.84 -12.17 -18.84
N ILE A 256 -19.33 -11.18 -19.57
CA ILE A 256 -18.24 -10.31 -19.12
C ILE A 256 -18.61 -8.83 -19.23
N SER A 257 -17.93 -7.98 -18.45
CA SER A 257 -18.11 -6.54 -18.48
C SER A 257 -17.31 -5.88 -19.60
N LEU A 258 -17.84 -4.78 -20.13
CA LEU A 258 -17.11 -3.90 -21.05
C LEU A 258 -16.04 -3.10 -20.29
N GLY A 259 -14.98 -2.70 -21.00
CA GLY A 259 -13.93 -1.85 -20.46
C GLY A 259 -12.60 -2.56 -20.27
N VAL A 260 -11.79 -2.09 -19.32
CA VAL A 260 -10.48 -2.67 -19.02
C VAL A 260 -10.65 -4.03 -18.34
N SER A 261 -10.10 -5.07 -18.96
CA SER A 261 -10.11 -6.45 -18.46
C SER A 261 -8.91 -6.75 -17.57
N SER A 262 -7.73 -6.36 -18.03
CA SER A 262 -6.46 -6.64 -17.36
C SER A 262 -5.42 -5.61 -17.75
N TRP A 263 -4.40 -5.47 -16.92
CA TRP A 263 -3.28 -4.58 -17.18
C TRP A 263 -1.99 -5.19 -16.66
N ARG A 264 -0.86 -4.79 -17.27
CA ARG A 264 0.49 -5.12 -16.85
C ARG A 264 1.33 -3.85 -16.90
N TYR A 265 1.88 -3.48 -15.76
CA TYR A 265 2.74 -2.31 -15.62
C TYR A 265 4.14 -2.73 -15.24
N LEU A 266 5.13 -2.28 -16.00
CA LEU A 266 6.55 -2.47 -15.73
C LEU A 266 7.15 -1.09 -15.42
N PRO A 267 7.46 -0.79 -14.15
CA PRO A 267 7.92 0.54 -13.73
C PRO A 267 9.37 0.86 -14.14
N SER A 268 10.12 -0.15 -14.57
CA SER A 268 11.50 -0.06 -15.06
C SER A 268 11.71 -1.15 -16.11
N LEU A 269 12.44 -0.82 -17.17
CA LEU A 269 12.73 -1.69 -18.32
C LEU A 269 14.22 -2.00 -18.41
#